data_AF-A0A1D1YHG1-F1
#
_entry.id   AF-A0A1D1YHG1-F1
#
_cell.length_a   1.000
_cell.length_b   1.000
_cell.length_c   1.000
_cell.angle_alpha   90.00
_cell.angle_beta   90.00
_cell.angle_gamma   90.00
#
_symmetry.space_group_name_H-M   'P 1'
#
loop_
_entity.id
_entity.type
_entity.pdbx_description
1 polymer ?
#
loop_
_entity_poly.entity_id
_entity_poly.type
_entity_poly.pdbx_seq_one_letter_code
_entity_poly.pdbx_strand_id
1 'polypeptide(L)'
;MAGAATVVCLQQLKGILGLQHFTTATDLVSVMESVFSQTHQWRWESVVLGAGFLFFLLLTRFFSKRRPKFFWIAAAAPLTSVILGSLLVYLTHAENHGVQVIGPLKKGLNPPSSSDLTFSSPYMMTCLKTGVVTGIIALAEGIAVGRSFAMFKNYHIDGNKEMIAFGMMNIAGSVTSCYLTTGPFSRSAVNYNAGCKTAVSNIVMATAVMITLLFLTPLFHYTPLVVLSSIIISAMLGLIDYEAALHLWSVDKVDFCVCMAAFLGVVFGSVEIGLVIAVAISMLRVLLFVARPRTTSLGNIPNSMIYRRMDQYSAAQAVPGVLILQIDAPIYFANASYLRERISRWIDDEEDRLRLKDDSNLQYMIL
;
A
#
# COMPACT_ATOMS: atom_id res chain seq x y z
N MET A 1 -0.97 0.59 1.99
CA MET A 1 -0.11 1.81 1.94
C MET A 1 0.27 2.33 3.30
N ALA A 2 -0.69 2.64 4.19
CA ALA A 2 -0.38 3.16 5.53
C ALA A 2 0.59 2.27 6.33
N GLY A 3 0.45 0.94 6.25
CA GLY A 3 1.37 0.00 6.90
C GLY A 3 2.80 0.12 6.36
N ALA A 4 2.97 0.14 5.03
CA ALA A 4 4.29 0.30 4.40
C ALA A 4 4.93 1.66 4.72
N ALA A 5 4.14 2.74 4.70
CA ALA A 5 4.61 4.06 5.11
C ALA A 5 5.08 4.07 6.58
N THR A 6 4.37 3.36 7.46
CA THR A 6 4.73 3.20 8.88
C THR A 6 6.04 2.43 9.04
N VAL A 7 6.18 1.29 8.36
CA VAL A 7 7.43 0.48 8.36
C VAL A 7 8.61 1.30 7.84
N VAL A 8 8.44 2.04 6.76
CA VAL A 8 9.50 2.92 6.23
C VAL A 8 9.86 4.01 7.25
N CYS A 9 8.88 4.67 7.89
CA CYS A 9 9.15 5.64 8.95
C CYS A 9 9.97 5.03 10.10
N LEU A 10 9.65 3.81 10.51
CA LEU A 10 10.36 3.09 11.57
C LEU A 10 11.81 2.78 11.18
N GLN A 11 12.05 2.34 9.94
CA GLN A 11 13.40 2.11 9.45
C GLN A 11 14.24 3.40 9.38
N GLN A 12 13.60 4.54 9.11
CA GLN A 12 14.29 5.84 9.10
C GLN A 12 14.67 6.34 10.50
N LEU A 13 14.14 5.73 11.58
CA LEU A 13 14.61 6.03 12.94
C LEU A 13 16.10 5.72 13.12
N LYS A 14 16.65 4.75 12.37
CA LYS A 14 18.10 4.49 12.33
C LYS A 14 18.89 5.77 12.04
N GLY A 15 18.47 6.51 11.02
CA GLY A 15 19.15 7.74 10.59
C GLY A 15 18.92 8.91 11.55
N ILE A 16 17.72 9.04 12.12
CA ILE A 16 17.43 10.10 13.12
C ILE A 16 18.21 9.87 14.42
N LEU A 17 18.30 8.63 14.89
CA LEU A 17 18.99 8.28 16.13
C LEU A 17 20.51 8.15 15.97
N GLY A 18 20.99 8.08 14.72
CA GLY A 18 22.42 7.93 14.41
C GLY A 18 22.98 6.54 14.69
N LEU A 19 22.14 5.50 14.67
CA LEU A 19 22.52 4.12 15.00
C LEU A 19 23.35 3.49 13.88
N GLN A 20 24.45 2.80 14.23
CA GLN A 20 25.31 2.11 13.26
C GLN A 20 24.81 0.70 12.96
N HIS A 21 24.43 -0.04 14.00
CA HIS A 21 23.93 -1.42 13.90
C HIS A 21 22.41 -1.42 13.99
N PHE A 22 21.72 -1.76 12.91
CA PHE A 22 20.26 -1.80 12.86
C PHE A 22 19.81 -3.12 12.27
N THR A 23 18.71 -3.67 12.79
CA THR A 23 18.16 -4.94 12.31
C THR A 23 17.88 -4.91 10.81
N THR A 24 18.11 -6.05 10.14
CA THR A 24 17.70 -6.27 8.74
C THR A 24 16.24 -6.64 8.62
N ALA A 25 15.60 -7.04 9.73
CA ALA A 25 14.19 -7.36 9.75
C ALA A 25 13.35 -6.07 9.73
N THR A 26 12.20 -6.14 9.05
CA THR A 26 11.35 -4.98 8.76
C THR A 26 10.16 -4.84 9.70
N ASP A 27 9.95 -5.82 10.57
CA ASP A 27 8.83 -5.86 11.51
C ASP A 27 9.01 -4.81 12.61
N LEU A 28 7.88 -4.25 13.06
CA LEU A 28 7.84 -3.25 14.12
C LEU A 28 8.53 -3.72 15.40
N VAL A 29 8.40 -5.00 15.76
CA VAL A 29 8.91 -5.54 17.02
C VAL A 29 10.43 -5.55 17.00
N SER A 30 11.06 -6.14 15.98
CA SER A 30 12.51 -6.17 15.86
C SER A 30 13.11 -4.77 15.71
N VAL A 31 12.42 -3.86 15.00
CA VAL A 31 12.86 -2.47 14.86
C VAL A 31 12.81 -1.75 16.21
N MET A 32 11.71 -1.85 16.95
CA MET A 32 11.59 -1.22 18.26
C MET A 32 12.55 -1.84 19.27
N GLU A 33 12.72 -3.15 19.27
CA GLU A 33 13.70 -3.84 20.12
C GLU A 33 15.12 -3.37 19.83
N SER A 34 15.50 -3.23 18.55
CA SER A 34 16.80 -2.67 18.16
C SER A 34 16.98 -1.21 18.61
N VAL A 35 15.92 -0.41 18.57
CA VAL A 35 15.95 1.00 18.98
C VAL A 35 16.11 1.13 20.51
N PHE A 36 15.35 0.34 21.28
CA PHE A 36 15.35 0.41 22.75
C PHE A 36 16.53 -0.31 23.40
N SER A 37 17.00 -1.42 22.82
CA SER A 37 18.21 -2.13 23.32
C SER A 37 19.48 -1.30 23.17
N GLN A 38 19.54 -0.40 22.18
CA GLN A 38 20.72 0.42 21.88
C GLN A 38 20.57 1.88 22.30
N THR A 39 19.75 2.18 23.30
CA THR A 39 19.53 3.55 23.82
C THR A 39 20.82 4.28 24.19
N HIS A 40 21.86 3.56 24.62
CA HIS A 40 23.18 4.14 24.93
C HIS A 40 23.93 4.66 23.70
N GLN A 41 23.61 4.18 22.49
CA GLN A 41 24.26 4.62 21.24
C GLN A 41 23.56 5.84 20.62
N TRP A 42 22.51 6.36 21.25
CA TRP A 42 21.76 7.49 20.72
C TRP A 42 22.61 8.76 20.74
N ARG A 43 22.66 9.43 19.60
CA ARG A 43 23.38 10.70 19.46
C ARG A 43 22.41 11.84 19.47
N TRP A 44 22.47 12.65 20.53
CA TRP A 44 21.55 13.78 20.69
C TRP A 44 21.71 14.80 19.56
N GLU A 45 22.91 14.95 18.99
CA GLU A 45 23.16 15.86 17.86
C GLU A 45 22.34 15.47 16.64
N SER A 46 22.34 14.17 16.30
CA SER A 46 21.54 13.61 15.21
C SER A 46 20.06 13.77 15.49
N VAL A 47 19.60 13.51 16.71
CA VAL A 47 18.19 13.64 17.08
C VAL A 47 17.70 15.08 16.95
N VAL A 48 18.45 16.05 17.46
CA VAL A 48 18.10 17.47 17.38
C VAL A 48 18.07 17.93 15.92
N LEU A 49 19.08 17.55 15.13
CA LEU A 49 19.16 17.92 13.73
C LEU A 49 18.01 17.29 12.92
N GLY A 50 17.71 16.01 13.15
CA GLY A 50 16.59 15.30 12.53
C GLY A 50 15.23 15.88 12.91
N ALA A 51 15.00 16.13 14.20
CA ALA A 51 13.77 16.76 14.67
C ALA A 51 13.59 18.17 14.08
N GLY A 52 14.68 18.96 14.00
CA GLY A 52 14.68 20.29 13.41
C GLY A 52 14.30 20.28 11.92
N PHE A 53 14.95 19.43 11.12
CA PHE A 53 14.63 19.31 9.69
C PHE A 53 13.26 18.69 9.44
N LEU A 54 12.85 17.69 10.22
CA LEU A 54 11.52 17.12 10.14
C LEU A 54 10.44 18.17 10.46
N PHE A 55 10.64 18.95 11.52
CA PHE A 55 9.75 20.06 11.87
C PHE A 55 9.67 21.10 10.75
N PHE A 56 10.81 21.51 10.18
CA PHE A 56 10.86 22.43 9.05
C PHE A 56 10.08 21.91 7.83
N LEU A 57 10.24 20.62 7.49
CA LEU A 57 9.55 19.98 6.37
C LEU A 57 8.03 19.85 6.61
N LEU A 58 7.61 19.50 7.83
CA LEU A 58 6.19 19.42 8.18
C LEU A 58 5.55 20.81 8.20
N LEU A 59 6.26 21.82 8.69
CA LEU A 59 5.80 23.21 8.75
C LEU A 59 5.58 23.78 7.35
N THR A 60 6.55 23.62 6.44
CA THR A 60 6.42 24.05 5.04
C THR A 60 5.26 23.34 4.34
N ARG A 61 5.05 22.06 4.62
CA ARG A 61 3.89 21.30 4.10
C ARG A 61 2.56 21.82 4.65
N PHE A 62 2.48 22.12 5.94
CA PHE A 62 1.29 22.67 6.58
C PHE A 62 0.89 24.02 5.97
N PHE A 63 1.85 24.92 5.77
CA PHE A 63 1.61 26.20 5.11
C PHE A 63 1.17 26.06 3.66
N SER A 64 1.76 25.12 2.91
CA SER A 64 1.37 24.81 1.54
C SER A 64 -0.09 24.32 1.45
N LYS A 65 -0.53 23.46 2.38
CA LYS A 65 -1.93 22.97 2.43
C LYS A 65 -2.92 24.09 2.73
N ARG A 66 -2.57 25.06 3.60
CA ARG A 66 -3.42 26.22 3.93
C ARG A 66 -3.44 27.29 2.82
N ARG A 67 -2.34 27.45 2.08
CA ARG A 67 -2.17 28.52 1.09
C ARG A 67 -1.54 27.95 -0.18
N PRO A 68 -2.32 27.66 -1.23
CA PRO A 68 -1.81 27.01 -2.45
C PRO A 68 -0.76 27.85 -3.20
N LYS A 69 -0.66 29.16 -2.94
CA LYS A 69 0.41 30.03 -3.48
C LYS A 69 1.81 29.61 -2.99
N PHE A 70 1.92 28.98 -1.81
CA PHE A 70 3.21 28.54 -1.24
C PHE A 70 3.59 27.10 -1.62
N PHE A 71 2.93 26.52 -2.63
CA PHE A 71 3.24 25.18 -3.11
C PHE A 71 4.74 24.99 -3.46
N TRP A 72 5.33 25.99 -4.12
CA TRP A 72 6.75 25.98 -4.50
C TRP A 72 7.70 25.83 -3.30
N ILE A 73 7.32 26.37 -2.14
CA ILE A 73 8.14 26.28 -0.92
C ILE A 73 8.19 24.83 -0.43
N ALA A 74 7.04 24.15 -0.39
CA ALA A 74 7.00 22.74 -0.01
C ALA A 74 7.73 21.84 -1.02
N ALA A 75 7.70 22.17 -2.31
CA ALA A 75 8.44 21.45 -3.35
C ALA A 75 9.97 21.66 -3.25
N ALA A 76 10.42 22.86 -2.88
CA ALA A 76 11.84 23.18 -2.69
C ALA A 76 12.40 22.76 -1.31
N ALA A 77 11.52 22.47 -0.34
CA ALA A 77 11.91 22.15 1.03
C ALA A 77 12.89 20.97 1.15
N PRO A 78 12.74 19.83 0.43
CA PRO A 78 13.70 18.73 0.52
C PRO A 78 15.11 19.12 0.01
N LEU A 79 15.19 19.83 -1.11
CA LEU A 79 16.47 20.26 -1.68
C LEU A 79 17.16 21.29 -0.79
N THR A 80 16.41 22.25 -0.27
CA THR A 80 16.94 23.25 0.68
C THR A 80 17.40 22.61 1.98
N SER A 81 16.67 21.60 2.50
CA SER A 81 17.11 20.83 3.67
C SER A 81 18.44 20.11 3.42
N VAL A 82 18.65 19.52 2.23
CA VAL A 82 19.94 18.91 1.88
C VAL A 82 21.04 19.96 1.85
N ILE A 83 20.83 21.09 1.15
CA ILE A 83 21.84 22.15 1.04
C ILE A 83 22.21 22.72 2.42
N LEU A 84 21.20 23.06 3.23
CA LEU A 84 21.41 23.59 4.58
C LEU A 84 22.06 22.55 5.50
N GLY A 85 21.64 21.28 5.41
CA GLY A 85 22.22 20.18 6.16
C GLY A 85 23.70 20.00 5.85
N SER A 86 24.06 19.94 4.57
CA SER A 86 25.46 19.81 4.14
C SER A 86 26.30 21.02 4.55
N LEU A 87 25.75 22.23 4.45
CA LEU A 87 26.44 23.46 4.87
C LEU A 87 26.67 23.49 6.39
N LEU A 88 25.67 23.11 7.18
CA LEU A 88 25.79 23.03 8.64
C LEU A 88 26.86 22.02 9.04
N VAL A 89 26.81 20.81 8.48
CA VAL A 89 27.82 19.76 8.77
C VAL A 89 29.22 20.21 8.40
N TYR A 90 29.38 20.87 7.25
CA TYR A 90 30.66 21.42 6.79
C TYR A 90 31.20 22.51 7.73
N LEU A 91 30.35 23.46 8.15
CA LEU A 91 30.78 24.56 9.03
C LEU A 91 31.09 24.08 10.45
N THR A 92 30.24 23.23 11.02
CA THR A 92 30.40 22.77 12.40
C THR A 92 31.31 21.54 12.54
N HIS A 93 31.82 21.00 11.42
CA HIS A 93 32.54 19.73 11.37
C HIS A 93 31.79 18.64 12.16
N ALA A 94 30.48 18.54 11.94
CA ALA A 94 29.61 17.63 12.68
C ALA A 94 29.96 16.14 12.45
N GLU A 95 30.73 15.84 11.41
CA GLU A 95 31.31 14.52 11.16
C GLU A 95 32.21 14.06 12.32
N ASN A 96 32.98 14.98 12.94
CA ASN A 96 33.85 14.69 14.08
C ASN A 96 33.05 14.53 15.37
N HIS A 97 31.88 15.15 15.42
CA HIS A 97 30.86 14.97 16.45
C HIS A 97 29.91 13.82 16.11
N GLY A 98 30.31 13.00 15.13
CA GLY A 98 29.78 11.73 14.65
C GLY A 98 28.30 11.68 14.28
N VAL A 99 27.83 12.78 13.71
CA VAL A 99 26.72 12.75 12.75
C VAL A 99 27.17 11.93 11.54
N GLN A 100 26.37 10.93 11.16
CA GLN A 100 26.69 10.08 10.02
C GLN A 100 26.45 10.84 8.70
N VAL A 101 27.49 10.89 7.87
CA VAL A 101 27.46 11.49 6.52
C VAL A 101 27.57 10.42 5.44
N ILE A 102 27.22 10.77 4.21
CA ILE A 102 27.30 9.83 3.07
C ILE A 102 28.75 9.39 2.79
N GLY A 103 29.72 10.31 2.90
CA GLY A 103 31.12 10.03 2.64
C GLY A 103 31.49 9.99 1.16
N PRO A 104 32.66 9.40 0.80
CA PRO A 104 33.20 9.45 -0.56
C PRO A 104 32.37 8.63 -1.54
N LEU A 105 31.84 9.29 -2.56
CA LEU A 105 31.10 8.67 -3.66
C LEU A 105 31.96 8.62 -4.93
N LYS A 106 31.94 7.49 -5.63
CA LYS A 106 32.60 7.34 -6.93
C LYS A 106 31.89 8.23 -7.95
N LYS A 107 32.62 9.20 -8.52
CA LYS A 107 32.10 10.12 -9.55
C LYS A 107 31.98 9.40 -10.89
N GLY A 108 30.94 9.73 -11.66
CA GLY A 108 30.73 9.24 -13.02
C GLY A 108 29.60 8.20 -13.14
N LEU A 109 29.38 7.76 -14.37
CA LEU A 109 28.47 6.68 -14.69
C LEU A 109 29.24 5.35 -14.70
N ASN A 110 28.57 4.26 -14.30
CA ASN A 110 29.15 2.94 -14.45
C ASN A 110 29.30 2.61 -15.96
N PRO A 111 30.41 1.98 -16.37
CA PRO A 111 30.57 1.52 -17.74
C PRO A 111 29.53 0.44 -18.07
N PRO A 112 29.19 0.23 -19.36
CA PRO A 112 28.35 -0.88 -19.77
C PRO A 112 28.96 -2.22 -19.34
N SER A 113 28.17 -3.08 -18.71
CA SER A 113 28.60 -4.39 -18.17
C SER A 113 28.15 -5.56 -19.02
N SER A 114 27.80 -5.32 -20.29
CA SER A 114 27.38 -6.39 -21.20
C SER A 114 28.46 -7.46 -21.41
N SER A 115 29.75 -7.09 -21.31
CA SER A 115 30.88 -8.00 -21.43
C SER A 115 31.09 -8.89 -20.20
N ASP A 116 30.54 -8.50 -19.05
CA ASP A 116 30.84 -9.13 -17.75
C ASP A 116 29.81 -10.23 -17.39
N LEU A 117 28.82 -10.46 -18.27
CA LEU A 117 27.79 -11.49 -18.11
C LEU A 117 28.39 -12.89 -18.32
N THR A 118 28.65 -13.59 -17.22
CA THR A 118 29.24 -14.93 -17.23
C THR A 118 28.19 -16.01 -17.00
N PHE A 119 27.91 -16.81 -18.05
CA PHE A 119 26.86 -17.83 -17.97
C PHE A 119 27.32 -19.19 -17.42
N SER A 120 28.62 -19.40 -17.25
CA SER A 120 29.20 -20.69 -16.84
C SER A 120 29.57 -20.78 -15.35
N SER A 121 29.17 -19.79 -14.55
CA SER A 121 29.52 -19.74 -13.13
C SER A 121 28.83 -20.87 -12.33
N PRO A 122 29.52 -21.50 -11.35
CA PRO A 122 28.90 -22.47 -10.44
C PRO A 122 27.73 -21.86 -9.63
N TYR A 123 27.68 -20.54 -9.50
CA TYR A 123 26.59 -19.83 -8.82
C TYR A 123 25.37 -19.56 -9.71
N MET A 124 25.40 -19.97 -10.98
CA MET A 124 24.32 -19.70 -11.94
C MET A 124 22.94 -20.13 -11.44
N MET A 125 22.84 -21.36 -10.91
CA MET A 125 21.57 -21.89 -10.40
C MET A 125 21.06 -21.07 -9.21
N THR A 126 21.95 -20.66 -8.31
CA THR A 126 21.61 -19.81 -7.16
C THR A 126 21.16 -18.42 -7.62
N CYS A 127 21.86 -17.83 -8.59
CA CYS A 127 21.49 -16.55 -9.20
C CYS A 127 20.14 -16.62 -9.92
N LEU A 128 19.88 -17.68 -10.67
CA LEU A 128 18.60 -17.89 -11.36
C LEU A 128 17.45 -18.02 -10.34
N LYS A 129 17.62 -18.86 -9.31
CA LYS A 129 16.61 -19.01 -8.24
C LYS A 129 16.34 -17.67 -7.54
N THR A 130 17.40 -16.93 -7.21
CA THR A 130 17.30 -15.63 -6.57
C THR A 130 16.64 -14.60 -7.50
N GLY A 131 17.00 -14.60 -8.79
CA GLY A 131 16.45 -13.71 -9.81
C GLY A 131 14.96 -13.95 -10.04
N VAL A 132 14.51 -15.21 -10.07
CA VAL A 132 13.08 -15.53 -10.18
C VAL A 132 12.31 -15.04 -8.97
N VAL A 133 12.79 -15.34 -7.76
CA VAL A 133 12.13 -14.92 -6.51
C VAL A 133 12.08 -13.40 -6.40
N THR A 134 13.22 -12.73 -6.55
CA THR A 134 13.31 -11.27 -6.42
C THR A 134 12.57 -10.55 -7.56
N GLY A 135 12.56 -11.10 -8.78
CA GLY A 135 11.79 -10.56 -9.90
C GLY A 135 10.28 -10.60 -9.68
N ILE A 136 9.76 -11.71 -9.13
CA ILE A 136 8.33 -11.81 -8.75
C ILE A 136 8.00 -10.80 -7.65
N ILE A 137 8.87 -10.66 -6.65
CA ILE A 137 8.68 -9.68 -5.56
C ILE A 137 8.69 -8.25 -6.11
N ALA A 138 9.67 -7.90 -6.96
CA ALA A 138 9.79 -6.59 -7.58
C ALA A 138 8.56 -6.21 -8.43
N LEU A 139 8.03 -7.17 -9.18
CA LEU A 139 6.83 -7.00 -9.98
C LEU A 139 5.59 -6.85 -9.10
N ALA A 140 5.44 -7.68 -8.07
CA ALA A 140 4.32 -7.60 -7.13
C ALA A 140 4.30 -6.26 -6.39
N GLU A 141 5.45 -5.81 -5.88
CA GLU A 141 5.64 -4.50 -5.25
C GLU A 141 5.31 -3.38 -6.25
N GLY A 142 5.89 -3.44 -7.46
CA GLY A 142 5.70 -2.45 -8.50
C GLY A 142 4.23 -2.27 -8.91
N ILE A 143 3.51 -3.36 -9.18
CA ILE A 143 2.09 -3.32 -9.54
C ILE A 143 1.25 -2.83 -8.36
N ALA A 144 1.56 -3.24 -7.13
CA ALA A 144 0.86 -2.80 -5.94
C ALA A 144 0.98 -1.27 -5.74
N VAL A 145 2.19 -0.73 -5.92
CA VAL A 145 2.45 0.72 -5.86
C VAL A 145 1.80 1.44 -7.04
N GLY A 146 1.86 0.89 -8.25
CA GLY A 146 1.21 1.46 -9.43
C GLY A 146 -0.30 1.59 -9.24
N ARG A 147 -0.98 0.50 -8.89
CA ARG A 147 -2.45 0.49 -8.64
C ARG A 147 -2.86 1.43 -7.53
N SER A 148 -2.03 1.51 -6.49
CA SER A 148 -2.19 2.45 -5.39
C SER A 148 -2.29 3.90 -5.87
N PHE A 149 -1.36 4.36 -6.70
CA PHE A 149 -1.43 5.72 -7.28
C PHE A 149 -2.51 5.88 -8.36
N ALA A 150 -2.85 4.80 -9.07
CA ALA A 150 -3.94 4.79 -10.05
C ALA A 150 -5.30 5.10 -9.43
N MET A 151 -5.57 4.51 -8.27
CA MET A 151 -6.80 4.77 -7.51
C MET A 151 -6.90 6.24 -7.08
N PHE A 152 -5.81 6.86 -6.64
CA PHE A 152 -5.84 8.28 -6.25
C PHE A 152 -6.18 9.24 -7.39
N LYS A 153 -5.77 8.92 -8.62
CA LYS A 153 -5.98 9.75 -9.81
C LYS A 153 -7.12 9.25 -10.70
N ASN A 154 -7.85 8.21 -10.27
CA ASN A 154 -8.94 7.58 -11.01
C ASN A 154 -8.56 7.21 -12.45
N TYR A 155 -7.36 6.66 -12.67
CA TYR A 155 -6.98 6.09 -13.96
C TYR A 155 -6.79 4.58 -13.87
N HIS A 156 -6.87 3.90 -15.02
CA HIS A 156 -6.71 2.45 -15.10
C HIS A 156 -5.27 2.08 -15.46
N ILE A 157 -4.73 1.06 -14.79
CA ILE A 157 -3.43 0.47 -15.12
C ILE A 157 -3.64 -0.93 -15.67
N ASP A 158 -3.06 -1.16 -16.85
CA ASP A 158 -3.01 -2.47 -17.49
C ASP A 158 -1.83 -3.28 -16.92
N GLY A 159 -2.14 -4.33 -16.15
CA GLY A 159 -1.12 -5.15 -15.49
C GLY A 159 -0.19 -5.89 -16.46
N ASN A 160 -0.66 -6.24 -17.65
CA ASN A 160 0.16 -6.92 -18.66
C ASN A 160 1.23 -5.97 -19.22
N LYS A 161 0.85 -4.71 -19.46
CA LYS A 161 1.80 -3.67 -19.92
C LYS A 161 2.83 -3.33 -18.85
N GLU A 162 2.43 -3.25 -17.58
CA GLU A 162 3.35 -3.04 -16.47
C GLU A 162 4.34 -4.21 -16.33
N MET A 163 3.87 -5.46 -16.46
CA MET A 163 4.74 -6.63 -16.42
C MET A 163 5.83 -6.60 -17.51
N ILE A 164 5.44 -6.24 -18.75
CA ILE A 164 6.41 -6.08 -19.85
C ILE A 164 7.37 -4.91 -19.56
N ALA A 165 6.87 -3.79 -19.04
CA ALA A 165 7.70 -2.63 -18.71
C ALA A 165 8.75 -2.96 -17.63
N PHE A 166 8.37 -3.66 -16.56
CA PHE A 166 9.28 -4.12 -15.50
C PHE A 166 10.34 -5.08 -16.04
N GLY A 167 9.95 -6.02 -16.92
CA GLY A 167 10.86 -6.95 -17.57
C GLY A 167 11.89 -6.21 -18.43
N MET A 168 11.43 -5.35 -19.34
CA MET A 168 12.30 -4.59 -20.24
C MET A 168 13.24 -3.64 -19.48
N MET A 169 12.75 -2.98 -18.44
CA MET A 169 13.55 -2.09 -17.58
C MET A 169 14.70 -2.84 -16.91
N ASN A 170 14.45 -4.03 -16.36
CA ASN A 170 15.47 -4.82 -15.68
C ASN A 170 16.43 -5.51 -16.66
N ILE A 171 15.97 -5.91 -17.86
CA ILE A 171 16.84 -6.40 -18.93
C ILE A 171 17.82 -5.28 -19.34
N ALA A 172 17.33 -4.07 -19.61
CA ALA A 172 18.17 -2.91 -19.91
C ALA A 172 19.08 -2.50 -18.74
N GLY A 173 18.61 -2.64 -17.50
CA GLY A 173 19.40 -2.41 -16.29
C GLY A 173 20.57 -3.38 -16.13
N SER A 174 20.39 -4.65 -16.51
CA SER A 174 21.42 -5.68 -16.32
C SER A 174 22.69 -5.44 -17.15
N VAL A 175 22.56 -4.84 -18.34
CA VAL A 175 23.69 -4.45 -19.20
C VAL A 175 24.37 -3.13 -18.78
N THR A 176 23.84 -2.42 -17.78
CA THR A 176 24.36 -1.12 -17.30
C THR A 176 24.82 -1.16 -15.83
N SER A 177 25.07 -2.35 -15.29
CA SER A 177 25.42 -2.57 -13.87
C SER A 177 24.38 -2.05 -12.88
N CYS A 178 23.10 -2.00 -13.26
CA CYS A 178 22.03 -1.68 -12.33
C CYS A 178 21.66 -2.90 -11.49
N TYR A 179 21.33 -2.66 -10.22
CA TYR A 179 20.66 -3.68 -9.40
C TYR A 179 19.18 -3.79 -9.81
N LEU A 180 18.50 -4.83 -9.30
CA LEU A 180 17.08 -5.07 -9.55
C LEU A 180 16.23 -3.82 -9.24
N THR A 181 15.63 -3.26 -10.29
CA THR A 181 14.78 -2.07 -10.17
C THR A 181 13.34 -2.47 -9.92
N THR A 182 12.77 -1.99 -8.82
CA THR A 182 11.37 -2.21 -8.42
C THR A 182 10.54 -0.94 -8.60
N GLY A 183 9.30 -0.90 -8.10
CA GLY A 183 8.49 0.32 -8.07
C GLY A 183 8.73 1.12 -6.79
N PRO A 184 9.62 2.15 -6.78
CA PRO A 184 10.03 2.81 -5.54
C PRO A 184 8.88 3.62 -4.93
N PHE A 185 8.30 3.11 -3.83
CA PHE A 185 7.20 3.76 -3.13
C PHE A 185 7.54 5.20 -2.72
N SER A 186 8.71 5.40 -2.11
CA SER A 186 9.14 6.72 -1.60
C SER A 186 9.31 7.78 -2.71
N ARG A 187 9.98 7.43 -3.82
CA ARG A 187 10.19 8.39 -4.93
C ARG A 187 8.88 8.72 -5.64
N SER A 188 8.03 7.72 -5.87
CA SER A 188 6.71 7.92 -6.48
C SER A 188 5.81 8.79 -5.60
N ALA A 189 5.85 8.61 -4.28
CA ALA A 189 5.10 9.45 -3.34
C ALA A 189 5.57 10.91 -3.34
N VAL A 190 6.88 11.16 -3.38
CA VAL A 190 7.40 12.54 -3.49
C VAL A 190 6.98 13.16 -4.82
N ASN A 191 7.11 12.42 -5.92
CA ASN A 191 6.71 12.91 -7.24
C ASN A 191 5.20 13.20 -7.34
N TYR A 192 4.39 12.36 -6.71
CA TYR A 192 2.95 12.54 -6.61
C TYR A 192 2.59 13.79 -5.79
N ASN A 193 3.20 13.95 -4.60
CA ASN A 193 2.99 15.12 -3.74
C ASN A 193 3.49 16.42 -4.40
N ALA A 194 4.50 16.34 -5.27
CA ALA A 194 4.97 17.45 -6.10
C ALA A 194 4.02 17.79 -7.27
N GLY A 195 2.86 17.13 -7.40
CA GLY A 195 1.83 17.50 -8.35
C GLY A 195 2.08 17.03 -9.78
N CYS A 196 2.96 16.05 -9.97
CA CYS A 196 3.28 15.51 -11.29
C CYS A 196 2.04 14.93 -12.01
N LYS A 197 2.02 15.08 -13.35
CA LYS A 197 0.91 14.64 -14.23
C LYS A 197 1.34 13.75 -15.39
N THR A 198 2.61 13.78 -15.81
CA THR A 198 3.08 13.13 -17.05
C THR A 198 4.37 12.34 -16.81
N ALA A 199 4.57 11.27 -17.57
CA ALA A 199 5.79 10.43 -17.52
C ALA A 199 7.09 11.20 -17.84
N VAL A 200 7.01 12.37 -18.48
CA VAL A 200 8.16 13.27 -18.73
C VAL A 200 8.92 13.61 -17.45
N SER A 201 8.23 13.63 -16.30
CA SER A 201 8.88 13.80 -14.99
C SER A 201 9.97 12.75 -14.71
N ASN A 202 9.77 11.49 -15.13
CA ASN A 202 10.77 10.44 -14.95
C ASN A 202 11.99 10.67 -15.85
N ILE A 203 11.80 11.22 -17.06
CA ILE A 203 12.89 11.60 -17.96
C ILE A 203 13.71 12.72 -17.33
N VAL A 204 13.06 13.78 -16.87
CA VAL A 204 13.71 14.91 -16.19
C VAL A 204 14.47 14.43 -14.95
N MET A 205 13.87 13.53 -14.16
CA MET A 205 14.52 12.93 -13.00
C MET A 205 15.77 12.12 -13.40
N ALA A 206 15.68 11.28 -14.44
CA ALA A 206 16.82 10.50 -14.93
C ALA A 206 17.97 11.41 -15.42
N THR A 207 17.65 12.46 -16.18
CA THR A 207 18.63 13.45 -16.63
C THR A 207 19.26 14.21 -15.46
N ALA A 208 18.47 14.61 -14.47
CA ALA A 208 18.96 15.28 -13.27
C ALA A 208 19.89 14.37 -12.45
N VAL A 209 19.57 13.08 -12.29
CA VAL A 209 20.43 12.10 -11.65
C VAL A 209 21.73 11.92 -12.42
N MET A 210 21.67 11.84 -13.76
CA MET A 210 22.85 11.74 -14.62
C MET A 210 23.79 12.95 -14.44
N ILE A 211 23.25 14.17 -14.48
CA ILE A 211 24.02 15.41 -14.23
C ILE A 211 24.62 15.39 -12.83
N THR A 212 23.84 14.94 -11.84
CA THR A 212 24.28 14.86 -10.44
C THR A 212 25.49 13.94 -10.30
N LEU A 213 25.44 12.74 -10.90
CA LEU A 213 26.52 11.76 -10.85
C LEU A 213 27.80 12.24 -11.56
N LEU A 214 27.65 12.98 -12.65
CA LEU A 214 28.76 13.49 -13.46
C LEU A 214 29.42 14.73 -12.86
N PHE A 215 28.68 15.62 -12.19
CA PHE A 215 29.20 16.94 -11.79
C PHE A 215 29.05 17.23 -10.29
N LEU A 216 27.92 16.88 -9.67
CA LEU A 216 27.58 17.30 -8.31
C LEU A 216 27.93 16.26 -7.24
N THR A 217 28.36 15.04 -7.59
CA THR A 217 28.73 13.98 -6.63
C THR A 217 29.61 14.45 -5.46
N PRO A 218 30.65 15.30 -5.66
CA PRO A 218 31.46 15.79 -4.54
C PRO A 218 30.70 16.62 -3.51
N LEU A 219 29.62 17.31 -3.91
CA LEU A 219 28.80 18.13 -3.01
C LEU A 219 28.00 17.28 -2.00
N PHE A 220 27.73 16.02 -2.33
CA PHE A 220 26.98 15.11 -1.46
C PHE A 220 27.82 14.48 -0.34
N HIS A 221 29.15 14.66 -0.36
CA HIS A 221 30.05 14.08 0.63
C HIS A 221 29.64 14.42 2.07
N TYR A 222 29.34 15.71 2.31
CA TYR A 222 28.97 16.24 3.62
C TYR A 222 27.48 16.13 3.94
N THR A 223 26.69 15.50 3.08
CA THR A 223 25.25 15.40 3.31
C THR A 223 24.98 14.46 4.50
N PRO A 224 24.31 14.94 5.55
CA PRO A 224 23.99 14.11 6.70
C PRO A 224 22.86 13.12 6.39
N LEU A 225 23.04 11.85 6.77
CA LEU A 225 22.03 10.81 6.57
C LEU A 225 20.71 11.14 7.28
N VAL A 226 20.78 11.82 8.43
CA VAL A 226 19.60 12.23 9.21
C VAL A 226 18.67 13.18 8.45
N VAL A 227 19.20 14.04 7.56
CA VAL A 227 18.36 14.91 6.72
C VAL A 227 17.59 14.07 5.69
N LEU A 228 18.24 13.07 5.10
CA LEU A 228 17.57 12.15 4.18
C LEU A 228 16.45 11.36 4.88
N SER A 229 16.70 10.86 6.09
CA SER A 229 15.69 10.19 6.90
C SER A 229 14.50 11.10 7.23
N SER A 230 14.76 12.36 7.55
CA SER A 230 13.72 13.36 7.82
C SER A 230 12.84 13.64 6.58
N ILE A 231 13.46 13.72 5.40
CA ILE A 231 12.75 13.87 4.12
C ILE A 231 11.84 12.66 3.85
N ILE A 232 12.36 11.45 4.05
CA ILE A 232 11.61 10.22 3.81
C ILE A 232 10.42 10.13 4.79
N ILE A 233 10.62 10.38 6.09
CA ILE A 233 9.55 10.37 7.09
C ILE A 233 8.46 11.40 6.73
N SER A 234 8.84 12.63 6.40
CA SER A 234 7.89 13.67 5.99
C SER A 234 7.07 13.26 4.76
N ALA A 235 7.70 12.62 3.77
CA ALA A 235 7.00 12.12 2.58
C ALA A 235 6.02 10.99 2.92
N MET A 236 6.43 10.02 3.75
CA MET A 236 5.64 8.85 4.15
C MET A 236 4.41 9.23 4.98
N LEU A 237 4.54 10.17 5.93
CA LEU A 237 3.41 10.66 6.72
C LEU A 237 2.30 11.25 5.84
N GLY A 238 2.65 11.80 4.68
CA GLY A 238 1.70 12.33 3.71
C GLY A 238 0.84 11.30 2.99
N LEU A 239 1.18 10.02 3.06
CA LEU A 239 0.45 8.92 2.41
C LEU A 239 -0.54 8.24 3.36
N ILE A 240 -0.49 8.55 4.65
CA ILE A 240 -1.37 7.97 5.66
C ILE A 240 -2.66 8.79 5.70
N ASP A 241 -3.71 8.24 5.10
CA ASP A 241 -5.05 8.83 5.10
C ASP A 241 -5.90 8.20 6.21
N TYR A 242 -5.86 8.83 7.39
CA TYR A 242 -6.64 8.39 8.55
C TYR A 242 -8.12 8.76 8.44
N GLU A 243 -8.46 9.84 7.71
CA GLU A 243 -9.85 10.26 7.49
C GLU A 243 -10.59 9.21 6.65
N ALA A 244 -9.94 8.67 5.61
CA ALA A 244 -10.49 7.59 4.80
C ALA A 244 -10.75 6.31 5.63
N ALA A 245 -9.85 5.97 6.57
CA ALA A 245 -10.03 4.82 7.45
C ALA A 245 -11.23 5.00 8.41
N LEU A 246 -11.40 6.20 8.97
CA LEU A 246 -12.55 6.54 9.81
C LEU A 246 -13.87 6.53 9.02
N HIS A 247 -13.85 7.07 7.81
CA HIS A 247 -14.99 7.01 6.91
C HIS A 247 -15.36 5.55 6.57
N LEU A 248 -14.36 4.70 6.28
CA LEU A 248 -14.58 3.28 6.00
C LEU A 248 -15.27 2.54 7.15
N TRP A 249 -14.92 2.86 8.39
CA TRP A 249 -15.60 2.30 9.57
C TRP A 249 -17.10 2.63 9.62
N SER A 250 -17.48 3.83 9.17
CA SER A 250 -18.89 4.24 9.11
C SER A 250 -19.68 3.57 7.99
N VAL A 251 -19.01 3.18 6.89
CA VAL A 251 -19.64 2.58 5.71
C VAL A 251 -19.72 1.06 5.81
N ASP A 252 -18.59 0.39 6.03
CA ASP A 252 -18.52 -1.08 6.08
C ASP A 252 -17.47 -1.55 7.10
N LYS A 253 -17.98 -2.08 8.22
CA LYS A 253 -17.15 -2.61 9.32
C LYS A 253 -16.30 -3.80 8.89
N VAL A 254 -16.77 -4.60 7.92
CA VAL A 254 -16.03 -5.78 7.44
C VAL A 254 -14.84 -5.33 6.61
N ASP A 255 -15.02 -4.36 5.70
CA ASP A 255 -13.90 -3.81 4.92
C ASP A 255 -12.91 -3.05 5.78
N PHE A 256 -13.37 -2.37 6.83
CA PHE A 256 -12.46 -1.82 7.82
C PHE A 256 -11.63 -2.91 8.51
N CYS A 257 -12.23 -4.06 8.87
CA CYS A 257 -11.51 -5.18 9.46
C CYS A 257 -10.45 -5.74 8.49
N VAL A 258 -10.78 -5.89 7.20
CA VAL A 258 -9.82 -6.29 6.15
C VAL A 258 -8.66 -5.29 6.08
N CYS A 259 -8.98 -3.99 6.05
CA CYS A 259 -8.00 -2.91 6.00
C CYS A 259 -7.06 -2.94 7.21
N MET A 260 -7.62 -3.10 8.41
CA MET A 260 -6.87 -3.17 9.66
C MET A 260 -6.01 -4.44 9.73
N ALA A 261 -6.54 -5.59 9.35
CA ALA A 261 -5.79 -6.84 9.29
C ALA A 261 -4.60 -6.75 8.32
N ALA A 262 -4.79 -6.13 7.15
CA ALA A 262 -3.72 -5.87 6.20
C ALA A 262 -2.68 -4.88 6.78
N PHE A 263 -3.13 -3.80 7.43
CA PHE A 263 -2.25 -2.84 8.08
C PHE A 263 -1.38 -3.48 9.16
N LEU A 264 -2.00 -4.23 10.08
CA LEU A 264 -1.30 -4.97 11.14
C LEU A 264 -0.35 -6.02 10.55
N GLY A 265 -0.78 -6.75 9.52
CA GLY A 265 0.05 -7.72 8.81
C GLY A 265 1.33 -7.11 8.22
N VAL A 266 1.24 -5.90 7.67
CA VAL A 266 2.43 -5.18 7.17
C VAL A 266 3.32 -4.71 8.33
N VAL A 267 2.73 -4.16 9.38
CA VAL A 267 3.48 -3.55 10.50
C VAL A 267 4.19 -4.61 11.35
N PHE A 268 3.55 -5.74 11.62
CA PHE A 268 4.10 -6.81 12.49
C PHE A 268 4.87 -7.90 11.74
N GLY A 269 4.72 -7.99 10.42
CA GLY A 269 5.43 -8.97 9.62
C GLY A 269 6.27 -8.29 8.54
N SER A 270 5.68 -8.15 7.36
CA SER A 270 6.31 -7.50 6.22
C SER A 270 5.24 -7.04 5.24
N VAL A 271 5.63 -6.18 4.29
CA VAL A 271 4.74 -5.72 3.22
C VAL A 271 4.13 -6.90 2.46
N GLU A 272 4.90 -7.97 2.25
CA GLU A 272 4.48 -9.20 1.58
C GLU A 272 3.40 -9.94 2.37
N ILE A 273 3.61 -10.14 3.68
CA ILE A 273 2.65 -10.83 4.56
C ILE A 273 1.34 -10.07 4.62
N GLY A 274 1.40 -8.75 4.80
CA GLY A 274 0.18 -7.93 4.85
C GLY A 274 -0.59 -7.93 3.52
N LEU A 275 0.10 -8.00 2.37
CA LEU A 275 -0.56 -8.17 1.07
C LEU A 275 -1.27 -9.52 0.95
N VAL A 276 -0.61 -10.61 1.35
CA VAL A 276 -1.21 -11.96 1.34
C VAL A 276 -2.45 -12.01 2.22
N ILE A 277 -2.38 -11.44 3.43
CA ILE A 277 -3.53 -11.35 4.35
C ILE A 277 -4.68 -10.59 3.69
N ALA A 278 -4.41 -9.42 3.09
CA ALA A 278 -5.43 -8.61 2.43
C ALA A 278 -6.14 -9.38 1.31
N VAL A 279 -5.37 -10.04 0.45
CA VAL A 279 -5.88 -10.84 -0.67
C VAL A 279 -6.67 -12.04 -0.16
N ALA A 280 -6.14 -12.77 0.82
CA ALA A 280 -6.80 -13.94 1.39
C ALA A 280 -8.16 -13.59 2.03
N ILE A 281 -8.22 -12.54 2.84
CA ILE A 281 -9.49 -12.13 3.48
C ILE A 281 -10.46 -11.59 2.42
N SER A 282 -10.00 -10.83 1.43
CA SER A 282 -10.85 -10.34 0.34
C SER A 282 -11.43 -11.49 -0.48
N MET A 283 -10.61 -12.49 -0.82
CA MET A 283 -11.04 -13.68 -1.54
C MET A 283 -12.01 -14.52 -0.71
N LEU A 284 -11.73 -14.69 0.59
CA LEU A 284 -12.63 -15.36 1.52
C LEU A 284 -13.98 -14.65 1.62
N ARG A 285 -13.97 -13.31 1.67
CA ARG A 285 -15.21 -12.49 1.70
C ARG A 285 -16.05 -12.71 0.45
N VAL A 286 -15.41 -12.69 -0.72
CA VAL A 286 -16.09 -12.98 -2.00
C VAL A 286 -16.66 -14.40 -2.00
N LEU A 287 -15.88 -15.39 -1.56
CA LEU A 287 -16.34 -16.77 -1.45
C LEU A 287 -17.52 -16.91 -0.50
N LEU A 288 -17.52 -16.22 0.66
CA LEU A 288 -18.64 -16.21 1.59
C LEU A 288 -19.90 -15.58 0.99
N PHE A 289 -19.74 -14.48 0.25
CA PHE A 289 -20.86 -13.83 -0.44
C PHE A 289 -21.46 -14.74 -1.52
N VAL A 290 -20.62 -15.44 -2.28
CA VAL A 290 -21.05 -16.40 -3.29
C VAL A 290 -21.69 -17.65 -2.66
N ALA A 291 -21.13 -18.15 -1.56
CA ALA A 291 -21.61 -19.35 -0.88
C ALA A 291 -22.91 -19.12 -0.09
N ARG A 292 -23.12 -17.92 0.45
CA ARG A 292 -24.32 -17.55 1.22
C ARG A 292 -25.01 -16.33 0.60
N PRO A 293 -25.63 -16.49 -0.57
CA PRO A 293 -26.38 -15.41 -1.19
C PRO A 293 -27.59 -15.03 -0.34
N ARG A 294 -28.03 -13.78 -0.47
CA ARG A 294 -29.25 -13.32 0.19
C ARG A 294 -30.46 -13.95 -0.51
N THR A 295 -31.33 -14.53 0.31
CA THR A 295 -32.63 -15.07 -0.10
C THR A 295 -33.70 -14.28 0.63
N THR A 296 -34.69 -13.77 -0.11
CA THR A 296 -35.75 -12.94 0.46
C THR A 296 -37.11 -13.42 0.00
N SER A 297 -38.10 -13.36 0.90
CA SER A 297 -39.48 -13.71 0.57
C SER A 297 -40.22 -12.47 0.05
N LEU A 298 -40.93 -12.66 -1.06
CA LEU A 298 -41.68 -11.61 -1.73
C LEU A 298 -43.17 -11.71 -1.38
N GLY A 299 -43.79 -10.56 -1.13
CA GLY A 299 -45.23 -10.40 -0.94
C GLY A 299 -45.82 -9.47 -1.98
N ASN A 300 -47.12 -9.58 -2.21
CA ASN A 300 -47.86 -8.71 -3.12
C ASN A 300 -48.29 -7.42 -2.38
N ILE A 301 -48.12 -6.27 -3.03
CA ILE A 301 -48.68 -5.01 -2.52
C ILE A 301 -50.17 -4.93 -2.94
N PRO A 302 -51.11 -4.70 -2.00
CA PRO A 302 -52.54 -4.63 -2.28
C PRO A 302 -52.86 -3.67 -3.43
N ASN A 303 -53.79 -4.08 -4.31
CA ASN A 303 -54.20 -3.32 -5.50
C ASN A 303 -53.08 -3.06 -6.53
N SER A 304 -52.04 -3.90 -6.56
CA SER A 304 -50.99 -3.84 -7.58
C SER A 304 -50.57 -5.22 -8.08
N MET A 305 -49.81 -5.25 -9.17
CA MET A 305 -49.13 -6.46 -9.70
C MET A 305 -47.66 -6.52 -9.25
N ILE A 306 -47.29 -5.78 -8.20
CA ILE A 306 -45.90 -5.57 -7.79
C ILE A 306 -45.59 -6.44 -6.58
N TYR A 307 -44.59 -7.30 -6.74
CA TYR A 307 -44.04 -8.11 -5.65
C TYR A 307 -42.82 -7.41 -5.05
N ARG A 308 -42.82 -7.24 -3.73
CA ARG A 308 -41.73 -6.63 -2.98
C ARG A 308 -41.37 -7.45 -1.75
N ARG A 309 -40.14 -7.25 -1.33
CA ARG A 309 -39.56 -7.78 -0.09
C ARG A 309 -40.42 -7.45 1.13
N MET A 310 -40.90 -8.49 1.81
CA MET A 310 -41.75 -8.35 3.01
C MET A 310 -40.98 -7.83 4.24
N ASP A 311 -39.66 -8.01 4.28
CA ASP A 311 -38.78 -7.47 5.32
C ASP A 311 -38.61 -5.95 5.23
N GLN A 312 -38.81 -5.36 4.05
CA GLN A 312 -38.61 -3.93 3.81
C GLN A 312 -39.92 -3.15 3.69
N TYR A 313 -40.99 -3.77 3.15
CA TYR A 313 -42.27 -3.11 2.90
C TYR A 313 -43.38 -3.74 3.74
N SER A 314 -43.82 -3.04 4.78
CA SER A 314 -44.91 -3.48 5.67
C SER A 314 -46.27 -3.61 4.97
N ALA A 315 -46.44 -2.97 3.81
CA ALA A 315 -47.63 -3.08 2.99
C ALA A 315 -47.68 -4.36 2.14
N ALA A 316 -46.57 -5.09 1.99
CA ALA A 316 -46.54 -6.33 1.23
C ALA A 316 -47.17 -7.48 2.02
N GLN A 317 -48.16 -8.15 1.43
CA GLN A 317 -48.86 -9.28 2.04
C GLN A 317 -48.47 -10.59 1.35
N ALA A 318 -48.29 -11.64 2.14
CA ALA A 318 -48.10 -12.99 1.62
C ALA A 318 -49.38 -13.46 0.93
N VAL A 319 -49.24 -14.16 -0.19
CA VAL A 319 -50.37 -14.78 -0.88
C VAL A 319 -50.64 -16.13 -0.21
N PRO A 320 -51.87 -16.40 0.28
CA PRO A 320 -52.19 -17.67 0.94
C PRO A 320 -51.84 -18.87 0.05
N GLY A 321 -51.14 -19.86 0.61
CA GLY A 321 -50.74 -21.09 -0.09
C GLY A 321 -49.62 -20.96 -1.13
N VAL A 322 -49.03 -19.77 -1.33
CA VAL A 322 -47.94 -19.55 -2.30
C VAL A 322 -46.72 -18.89 -1.65
N LEU A 323 -45.57 -19.56 -1.75
CA LEU A 323 -44.28 -19.03 -1.28
C LEU A 323 -43.46 -18.52 -2.47
N ILE A 324 -43.22 -17.22 -2.53
CA ILE A 324 -42.39 -16.59 -3.56
C ILE A 324 -41.06 -16.21 -2.93
N LEU A 325 -39.98 -16.80 -3.42
CA LEU A 325 -38.62 -16.54 -2.99
C LEU A 325 -37.84 -15.89 -4.13
N GLN A 326 -37.08 -14.83 -3.80
CA GLN A 326 -36.12 -14.24 -4.71
C GLN A 326 -34.70 -14.60 -4.26
N ILE A 327 -33.95 -15.22 -5.15
CA ILE A 327 -32.53 -15.53 -4.95
C ILE A 327 -31.69 -14.47 -5.66
N ASP A 328 -30.99 -13.63 -4.90
CA ASP A 328 -30.16 -12.55 -5.44
C ASP A 328 -28.75 -13.04 -5.87
N ALA A 329 -28.65 -14.25 -6.44
CA ALA A 329 -27.40 -14.80 -6.97
C ALA A 329 -27.61 -15.99 -7.92
N PRO A 330 -26.69 -16.22 -8.87
CA PRO A 330 -26.63 -17.46 -9.64
C PRO A 330 -26.34 -18.68 -8.75
N ILE A 331 -26.91 -19.83 -9.14
CA ILE A 331 -26.75 -21.10 -8.43
C ILE A 331 -25.50 -21.82 -8.94
N TYR A 332 -24.56 -22.06 -8.03
CA TYR A 332 -23.31 -22.78 -8.26
C TYR A 332 -23.23 -24.01 -7.37
N PHE A 333 -22.31 -24.93 -7.67
CA PHE A 333 -22.00 -26.05 -6.79
C PHE A 333 -21.71 -25.60 -5.33
N ALA A 334 -21.02 -24.47 -5.15
CA ALA A 334 -20.63 -23.95 -3.84
C ALA A 334 -21.80 -23.47 -2.97
N ASN A 335 -22.93 -23.05 -3.56
CA ASN A 335 -24.08 -22.52 -2.82
C ASN A 335 -25.34 -23.40 -2.91
N ALA A 336 -25.36 -24.41 -3.79
CA ALA A 336 -26.52 -25.27 -4.01
C ALA A 336 -27.02 -25.96 -2.72
N SER A 337 -26.12 -26.54 -1.93
CA SER A 337 -26.50 -27.19 -0.66
C SER A 337 -27.07 -26.20 0.36
N TYR A 338 -26.44 -25.02 0.47
CA TYR A 338 -26.91 -23.97 1.37
C TYR A 338 -28.28 -23.42 0.94
N LEU A 339 -28.47 -23.17 -0.36
CA LEU A 339 -29.73 -22.72 -0.92
C LEU A 339 -30.84 -23.76 -0.70
N ARG A 340 -30.57 -25.05 -0.95
CA ARG A 340 -31.52 -26.13 -0.70
C ARG A 340 -31.98 -26.15 0.76
N GLU A 341 -31.03 -26.13 1.70
CA GLU A 341 -31.35 -26.18 3.13
C GLU A 341 -32.11 -24.91 3.57
N ARG A 342 -31.74 -23.75 3.03
CA ARG A 342 -32.41 -22.48 3.33
C ARG A 342 -33.82 -22.43 2.77
N ILE A 343 -34.02 -22.90 1.53
CA ILE A 343 -35.34 -23.00 0.88
C ILE A 343 -36.21 -23.99 1.64
N SER A 344 -35.67 -25.15 2.02
CA SER A 344 -36.40 -26.14 2.84
C SER A 344 -36.89 -25.51 4.15
N ARG A 345 -36.02 -24.78 4.86
CA ARG A 345 -36.43 -24.07 6.08
C ARG A 345 -37.54 -23.04 5.84
N TRP A 346 -37.50 -22.31 4.72
CA TRP A 346 -38.57 -21.38 4.37
C TRP A 346 -39.90 -22.09 4.08
N ILE A 347 -39.86 -23.29 3.49
CA ILE A 347 -41.06 -24.12 3.26
C ILE A 347 -41.62 -24.57 4.61
N ASP A 348 -40.76 -25.11 5.49
CA ASP A 348 -41.16 -25.60 6.81
C ASP A 348 -41.78 -24.47 7.65
N ASP A 349 -41.15 -23.29 7.68
CA ASP A 349 -41.64 -22.10 8.41
C ASP A 349 -43.01 -21.62 7.88
N GLU A 350 -43.24 -21.64 6.57
CA GLU A 350 -44.53 -21.21 6.00
C GLU A 350 -45.61 -22.27 6.19
N GLU A 351 -45.29 -23.56 6.11
CA GLU A 351 -46.23 -24.65 6.43
C GLU A 351 -46.70 -24.59 7.88
N ASP A 352 -45.79 -24.35 8.83
CA ASP A 352 -46.16 -24.18 10.24
C ASP A 352 -47.03 -22.93 10.45
N ARG A 353 -46.77 -21.85 9.71
CA ARG A 353 -47.58 -20.63 9.77
C ARG A 353 -49.00 -20.83 9.22
N LEU A 354 -49.14 -21.64 8.16
CA LEU A 354 -50.44 -21.99 7.57
C LEU A 354 -51.23 -22.92 8.50
N ARG A 355 -50.57 -23.91 9.12
CA ARG A 355 -51.18 -24.80 10.13
C ARG A 355 -51.76 -24.04 11.32
N LEU A 356 -51.05 -23.02 11.81
CA LEU A 356 -51.52 -22.18 12.92
C LEU A 356 -52.75 -21.34 12.57
N LYS A 357 -52.99 -21.07 11.28
CA LYS A 357 -54.12 -20.28 10.79
C LYS A 357 -55.31 -21.13 10.33
N ASP A 358 -55.21 -22.45 10.46
CA ASP A 358 -56.20 -23.42 9.95
C ASP A 358 -56.46 -23.24 8.43
N ASP A 359 -55.46 -22.72 7.72
CA ASP A 359 -55.51 -22.35 6.31
C ASP A 359 -54.93 -23.47 5.43
N SER A 360 -55.27 -23.47 4.14
CA SER A 360 -54.84 -24.52 3.20
C SER A 360 -53.31 -24.70 3.17
N ASN A 361 -52.85 -25.96 3.06
CA ASN A 361 -51.43 -26.34 2.91
C ASN A 361 -50.73 -25.55 1.80
N LEU A 362 -49.42 -25.40 1.90
CA LEU A 362 -48.59 -24.79 0.85
C LEU A 362 -48.79 -25.53 -0.48
N GLN A 363 -49.24 -24.82 -1.52
CA GLN A 363 -49.56 -25.42 -2.82
C GLN A 363 -48.47 -25.19 -3.86
N TYR A 364 -47.86 -23.99 -3.87
CA TYR A 364 -46.90 -23.60 -4.91
C TYR A 364 -45.71 -22.84 -4.33
N MET A 365 -44.53 -23.09 -4.89
CA MET A 365 -43.30 -22.36 -4.62
C MET A 365 -42.76 -21.76 -5.92
N ILE A 366 -42.42 -20.47 -5.88
CA ILE A 366 -41.86 -19.72 -7.02
C ILE A 366 -40.46 -19.23 -6.63
N LEU A 367 -39.47 -19.46 -7.50
CA LEU A 367 -38.05 -19.14 -7.32
C LEU A 367 -37.57 -18.04 -8.28
#